data_AF-A0A925BHU5-F1
#
_entry.id   AF-A0A925BHU5-F1
#
_cell.length_a   1.000
_cell.length_b   1.000
_cell.length_c   1.000
_cell.angle_alpha   90.00
_cell.angle_beta   90.00
_cell.angle_gamma   90.00
#
_symmetry.space_group_name_H-M   'P 1'
#
loop_
_entity.id
_entity.type
_entity.pdbx_description
1 polymer ?
#
loop_
_entity_poly.entity_id
_entity_poly.type
_entity_poly.pdbx_seq_one_letter_code
_entity_poly.pdbx_strand_id
1 'polypeptide(L)'
;MRRLFLALAVLVLLVAAWLRLWQLHQYPPGPHYDEAVELLITRSIAFGGARFFPIVPSYQGREVLFYYLNAPLLSLFGDHIFTLQISNVLSNLISLAASVALGRTMFGGRRGVIVGLAMGIAFAISFPQVWLSRQAFRTSALLLCQCLALLCLWRGLKARRYDWLWLAVGGVFAGAALYTYMASRLFPLWLLIGGALLIALDRGNRRKRLRQGVVFFGAMAIIAAPMIAFAVREPDIFIGRLTEVTQTDDAITLGESIIRHLKMFFIKGEDLLRYNDPGRPYLTLPEGILMLLGMGVGLWRLLRGQGSALERAAYGLALLSPLMVIPSVISVGGFPPNHMRSIGMIPLLFVLVAVGAEWVLSKINLSPDPSPQAERGDAADLVRRAVQVKVDVVHADPYENGVRAHLNLGHTFAHAIERVSNYSWLHGEAVGVGLVAAARLSWALGLCDASLPEEVEDRVANVGLPTRIKDGFEPEALYAAMGTDKKWRAGRSRFVLLRAIGEPLIVEDVPKQTVIDVLETLL
;
A
#
# COMPACT_ATOMS: atom_id res chain seq x y z
N MET A 1 7.92 4.23 -13.41
CA MET A 1 6.92 3.89 -12.37
C MET A 1 6.56 5.03 -11.39
N ARG A 2 7.52 5.71 -10.72
CA ARG A 2 7.18 6.76 -9.72
C ARG A 2 6.38 7.94 -10.30
N ARG A 3 6.78 8.47 -11.47
CA ARG A 3 6.06 9.56 -12.15
C ARG A 3 4.63 9.18 -12.55
N LEU A 4 4.45 7.99 -13.13
CA LEU A 4 3.12 7.46 -13.49
C LEU A 4 2.21 7.32 -12.27
N PHE A 5 2.73 6.76 -11.16
CA PHE A 5 1.95 6.66 -9.92
C PHE A 5 1.48 8.04 -9.41
N LEU A 6 2.37 9.04 -9.43
CA LEU A 6 2.02 10.39 -9.00
C LEU A 6 0.95 11.01 -9.91
N ALA A 7 1.09 10.87 -11.24
CA ALA A 7 0.10 11.36 -12.19
C ALA A 7 -1.28 10.72 -11.97
N LEU A 8 -1.34 9.41 -11.78
CA LEU A 8 -2.59 8.70 -11.50
C LEU A 8 -3.18 9.08 -10.13
N ALA A 9 -2.35 9.24 -9.10
CA ALA A 9 -2.81 9.68 -7.78
C ALA A 9 -3.39 11.10 -7.82
N VAL A 10 -2.77 12.01 -8.59
CA VAL A 10 -3.31 13.36 -8.83
C VAL A 10 -4.64 13.29 -9.57
N LEU A 11 -4.75 12.46 -10.61
CA LEU A 11 -6.01 12.28 -11.33
C LEU A 11 -7.14 11.80 -10.40
N VAL A 12 -6.86 10.82 -9.53
CA VAL A 12 -7.81 10.34 -8.52
C VAL A 12 -8.25 11.48 -7.58
N LEU A 13 -7.31 12.31 -7.13
CA LEU A 13 -7.63 13.47 -6.27
C LEU A 13 -8.47 14.53 -7.00
N LEU A 14 -8.20 14.79 -8.28
CA LEU A 14 -8.97 15.74 -9.08
C LEU A 14 -10.40 15.25 -9.30
N VAL A 15 -10.59 13.96 -9.63
CA VAL A 15 -11.92 13.35 -9.74
C VAL A 15 -12.65 13.40 -8.39
N ALA A 16 -11.96 13.06 -7.30
CA ALA A 16 -12.53 13.12 -5.96
C ALA A 16 -12.96 14.54 -5.57
N ALA A 17 -12.15 15.56 -5.90
CA ALA A 17 -12.44 16.97 -5.65
C ALA A 17 -13.66 17.42 -6.45
N TRP A 18 -13.74 17.05 -7.73
CA TRP A 18 -14.91 17.35 -8.57
C TRP A 18 -16.20 16.78 -7.96
N LEU A 19 -16.22 15.49 -7.61
CA LEU A 19 -17.39 14.83 -7.04
C LEU A 19 -17.87 15.45 -5.71
N ARG A 20 -16.96 16.07 -4.96
CA ARG A 20 -17.24 16.66 -3.64
C ARG A 20 -17.60 18.15 -3.71
N LEU A 21 -17.04 18.88 -4.68
CA LEU A 21 -17.27 20.33 -4.83
C LEU A 21 -18.41 20.67 -5.80
N TRP A 22 -18.66 19.82 -6.80
CA TRP A 22 -19.69 20.06 -7.80
C TRP A 22 -21.06 20.21 -7.14
N GLN A 23 -21.72 21.36 -7.33
CA GLN A 23 -23.02 21.70 -6.75
C GLN A 23 -23.09 21.52 -5.22
N LEU A 24 -21.99 21.78 -4.49
CA LEU A 24 -21.96 21.66 -3.03
C LEU A 24 -23.06 22.49 -2.31
N HIS A 25 -23.41 23.65 -2.87
CA HIS A 25 -24.47 24.51 -2.35
C HIS A 25 -25.89 23.96 -2.55
N GLN A 26 -26.09 22.94 -3.40
CA GLN A 26 -27.40 22.36 -3.72
C GLN A 26 -27.60 20.99 -3.08
N TYR A 27 -26.52 20.19 -3.00
CA TYR A 27 -26.59 18.80 -2.56
C TYR A 27 -25.59 18.48 -1.44
N PRO A 28 -26.05 17.83 -0.35
CA PRO A 28 -27.44 17.49 -0.06
C PRO A 28 -28.34 18.70 0.26
N PRO A 29 -29.67 18.60 0.11
CA PRO A 29 -30.58 19.74 0.21
C PRO A 29 -30.76 20.24 1.65
N GLY A 30 -30.42 21.52 1.86
CA GLY A 30 -30.63 22.26 3.11
C GLY A 30 -29.74 21.81 4.27
N PRO A 31 -29.41 22.70 5.22
CA PRO A 31 -28.67 22.31 6.42
C PRO A 31 -29.57 21.50 7.35
N HIS A 32 -29.09 20.33 7.77
CA HIS A 32 -29.78 19.51 8.76
C HIS A 32 -29.59 20.10 10.17
N TYR A 33 -30.51 19.83 11.12
CA TYR A 33 -30.41 20.39 12.48
C TYR A 33 -29.09 20.04 13.18
N ASP A 34 -28.55 18.85 12.93
CA ASP A 34 -27.23 18.45 13.45
C ASP A 34 -26.11 19.35 12.92
N GLU A 35 -26.14 19.74 11.64
CA GLU A 35 -25.15 20.65 11.05
C GLU A 35 -25.28 22.06 11.62
N ALA A 36 -26.52 22.51 11.89
CA ALA A 36 -26.76 23.77 12.59
C ALA A 36 -26.16 23.76 14.00
N VAL A 37 -26.28 22.64 14.73
CA VAL A 37 -25.60 22.47 16.03
C VAL A 37 -24.08 22.56 15.89
N GLU A 38 -23.51 21.90 14.89
CA GLU A 38 -22.05 21.98 14.67
C GLU A 38 -21.60 23.43 14.37
N LEU A 39 -22.39 24.19 13.60
CA LEU A 39 -22.13 25.59 13.32
C LEU A 39 -22.23 26.46 14.58
N LEU A 40 -23.29 26.31 15.38
CA LEU A 40 -23.49 27.11 16.59
C LEU A 40 -22.37 26.92 17.61
N ILE A 41 -21.92 25.68 17.81
CA ILE A 41 -20.79 25.38 18.71
C ILE A 41 -19.52 26.02 18.14
N THR A 42 -19.22 25.83 16.85
CA THR A 42 -18.03 26.42 16.21
C THR A 42 -18.03 27.95 16.31
N ARG A 43 -19.19 28.58 16.10
CA ARG A 43 -19.40 30.02 16.19
C ARG A 43 -19.14 30.55 17.61
N SER A 44 -19.58 29.81 18.64
CA SER A 44 -19.34 30.17 20.04
C SER A 44 -17.84 30.20 20.39
N ILE A 45 -17.03 29.35 19.75
CA ILE A 45 -15.57 29.36 19.91
C ILE A 45 -14.95 30.50 19.09
N ALA A 46 -15.33 30.61 17.82
CA ALA A 46 -14.76 31.58 16.88
C ALA A 46 -15.00 33.04 17.28
N PHE A 47 -16.22 33.36 17.72
CA PHE A 47 -16.65 34.74 17.97
C PHE A 47 -17.12 34.97 19.42
N GLY A 48 -17.59 33.91 20.10
CA GLY A 48 -18.13 34.01 21.46
C GLY A 48 -17.12 33.84 22.58
N GLY A 49 -15.84 33.56 22.27
CA GLY A 49 -14.79 33.35 23.27
C GLY A 49 -14.93 32.05 24.08
N ALA A 50 -15.81 31.13 23.67
CA ALA A 50 -16.02 29.87 24.36
C ALA A 50 -14.76 29.00 24.35
N ARG A 51 -14.48 28.34 25.48
CA ARG A 51 -13.33 27.43 25.64
C ARG A 51 -13.83 26.09 26.17
N PHE A 52 -14.00 25.13 25.26
CA PHE A 52 -14.43 23.78 25.60
C PHE A 52 -13.26 22.82 25.53
N PHE A 53 -13.00 22.05 26.58
CA PHE A 53 -12.00 20.99 26.53
C PHE A 53 -12.23 19.98 27.67
N PRO A 54 -12.12 18.66 27.42
CA PRO A 54 -11.92 17.99 26.12
C PRO A 54 -13.22 17.71 25.35
N ILE A 55 -14.37 18.00 25.97
CA ILE A 55 -15.73 17.78 25.45
C ILE A 55 -16.54 19.07 25.63
N VAL A 56 -17.47 19.32 24.71
CA VAL A 56 -18.54 20.33 24.86
C VAL A 56 -19.63 19.73 25.76
N PRO A 57 -19.92 20.31 26.94
CA PRO A 57 -20.86 19.70 27.91
C PRO A 57 -22.31 19.64 27.41
N SER A 58 -22.70 20.57 26.53
CA SER A 58 -24.02 20.58 25.92
C SER A 58 -24.17 19.50 24.84
N TYR A 59 -25.41 19.24 24.39
CA TYR A 59 -25.72 18.26 23.35
C TYR A 59 -25.17 16.85 23.64
N GLN A 60 -25.27 16.42 24.90
CA GLN A 60 -24.89 15.07 25.38
C GLN A 60 -23.40 14.75 25.26
N GLY A 61 -22.54 15.77 25.33
CA GLY A 61 -21.10 15.58 25.26
C GLY A 61 -20.62 15.43 23.81
N ARG A 62 -20.10 16.52 23.22
CA ARG A 62 -19.48 16.48 21.89
C ARG A 62 -17.98 16.66 21.92
N GLU A 63 -17.24 15.80 21.23
CA GLU A 63 -15.79 15.89 21.16
C GLU A 63 -15.31 17.12 20.37
N VAL A 64 -14.26 17.80 20.87
CA VAL A 64 -14.01 19.21 20.51
C VAL A 64 -13.20 19.45 19.25
N LEU A 65 -12.47 18.45 18.72
CA LEU A 65 -11.43 18.68 17.70
C LEU A 65 -12.01 19.27 16.42
N PHE A 66 -13.19 18.81 16.00
CA PHE A 66 -13.85 19.35 14.82
C PHE A 66 -14.09 20.87 14.95
N TYR A 67 -14.55 21.35 16.10
CA TYR A 67 -14.86 22.77 16.29
C TYR A 67 -13.60 23.62 16.30
N TYR A 68 -12.53 23.17 16.95
CA TYR A 68 -11.26 23.91 16.97
C TYR A 68 -10.54 23.93 15.62
N LEU A 69 -10.69 22.87 14.81
CA LEU A 69 -10.19 22.90 13.43
C LEU A 69 -10.95 23.91 12.56
N ASN A 70 -12.23 24.10 12.83
CA ASN A 70 -13.10 24.92 11.99
C ASN A 70 -13.27 26.38 12.46
N ALA A 71 -13.08 26.68 13.75
CA ALA A 71 -13.26 28.04 14.27
C ALA A 71 -12.38 29.10 13.58
N PRO A 72 -11.10 28.84 13.28
CA PRO A 72 -10.29 29.78 12.50
C PRO A 72 -10.81 29.95 11.07
N LEU A 73 -11.29 28.88 10.43
CA LEU A 73 -11.85 28.94 9.07
C LEU A 73 -13.13 29.77 9.04
N LEU A 74 -13.99 29.60 10.05
CA LEU A 74 -15.21 30.40 10.20
C LEU A 74 -14.91 31.88 10.37
N SER A 75 -13.85 32.20 11.12
CA SER A 75 -13.39 33.58 11.34
C SER A 75 -12.81 34.22 10.07
N LEU A 76 -12.14 33.43 9.22
CA LEU A 76 -11.48 33.90 8.00
C LEU A 76 -12.40 33.98 6.78
N PHE A 77 -13.30 33.01 6.62
CA PHE A 77 -14.11 32.84 5.41
C PHE A 77 -15.60 33.16 5.62
N GLY A 78 -16.05 33.35 6.86
CA GLY A 78 -17.39 33.85 7.20
C GLY A 78 -18.27 32.85 7.96
N ASP A 79 -19.22 33.39 8.72
CA ASP A 79 -20.14 32.70 9.64
C ASP A 79 -21.33 32.06 8.90
N HIS A 80 -21.08 30.98 8.16
CA HIS A 80 -22.11 30.25 7.44
C HIS A 80 -21.73 28.77 7.26
N ILE A 81 -22.74 27.90 7.11
CA ILE A 81 -22.54 26.45 7.08
C ILE A 81 -21.64 25.97 5.95
N PHE A 82 -21.63 26.70 4.82
CA PHE A 82 -20.80 26.40 3.66
C PHE A 82 -19.30 26.37 4.00
N THR A 83 -18.84 27.22 4.92
CA THR A 83 -17.45 27.18 5.41
C THR A 83 -17.09 25.82 6.03
N LEU A 84 -18.00 25.24 6.82
CA LEU A 84 -17.80 23.92 7.42
C LEU A 84 -17.87 22.80 6.38
N GLN A 85 -18.75 22.92 5.38
CA GLN A 85 -18.84 21.97 4.28
C GLN A 85 -17.53 21.94 3.47
N ILE A 86 -16.96 23.09 3.13
CA ILE A 86 -15.66 23.18 2.43
C ILE A 86 -14.55 22.55 3.27
N SER A 87 -14.50 22.84 4.57
CA SER A 87 -13.53 22.22 5.48
C SER A 87 -13.63 20.70 5.51
N ASN A 88 -14.85 20.15 5.44
CA ASN A 88 -15.08 18.71 5.39
C ASN A 88 -14.66 18.09 4.06
N VAL A 89 -14.91 18.77 2.95
CA VAL A 89 -14.39 18.36 1.64
C VAL A 89 -12.86 18.30 1.68
N LEU A 90 -12.20 19.33 2.21
CA LEU A 90 -10.73 19.38 2.32
C LEU A 90 -10.19 18.27 3.22
N SER A 91 -10.80 18.07 4.40
CA SER A 91 -10.43 17.01 5.33
C SER A 91 -10.58 15.63 4.69
N ASN A 92 -11.63 15.41 3.89
CA ASN A 92 -11.83 14.16 3.18
C ASN A 92 -10.82 13.96 2.03
N LEU A 93 -10.46 15.01 1.30
CA LEU A 93 -9.42 14.94 0.26
C LEU A 93 -8.03 14.63 0.84
N ILE A 94 -7.69 15.21 1.99
CA ILE A 94 -6.45 14.87 2.72
C ILE A 94 -6.50 13.41 3.19
N SER A 95 -7.64 12.97 3.74
CA SER A 95 -7.85 11.57 4.14
C SER A 95 -7.66 10.61 2.96
N LEU A 96 -8.17 10.96 1.79
CA LEU A 96 -8.02 10.18 0.56
C LEU A 96 -6.55 10.11 0.12
N ALA A 97 -5.86 11.25 0.07
CA ALA A 97 -4.43 11.29 -0.26
C ALA A 97 -3.61 10.44 0.72
N ALA A 98 -3.94 10.52 2.02
CA ALA A 98 -3.33 9.71 3.05
C ALA A 98 -3.62 8.21 2.86
N SER A 99 -4.84 7.82 2.46
CA SER A 99 -5.20 6.44 2.12
C SER A 99 -4.42 5.89 0.92
N VAL A 100 -4.25 6.69 -0.15
CA VAL A 100 -3.42 6.31 -1.32
C VAL A 100 -1.98 6.08 -0.90
N ALA A 101 -1.42 7.01 -0.13
CA ALA A 101 -0.08 6.89 0.41
C ALA A 101 0.04 5.69 1.36
N LEU A 102 -0.98 5.44 2.19
CA LEU A 102 -1.03 4.34 3.14
C LEU A 102 -0.95 3.00 2.41
N GLY A 103 -1.81 2.75 1.41
CA GLY A 103 -1.78 1.50 0.63
C GLY A 103 -0.41 1.27 -0.04
N ARG A 104 0.20 2.33 -0.58
CA ARG A 104 1.57 2.27 -1.11
C ARG A 104 2.62 1.96 -0.05
N THR A 105 2.44 2.47 1.16
CA THR A 105 3.33 2.19 2.29
C THR A 105 3.04 0.86 2.97
N MET A 106 1.85 0.26 2.86
CA MET A 106 1.55 -1.04 3.48
C MET A 106 2.22 -2.18 2.72
N PHE A 107 2.20 -2.16 1.39
CA PHE A 107 2.69 -3.25 0.55
C PHE A 107 3.94 -2.86 -0.26
N GLY A 108 4.81 -3.83 -0.54
CA GLY A 108 6.05 -3.59 -1.30
C GLY A 108 5.84 -3.49 -2.82
N GLY A 109 6.79 -2.86 -3.51
CA GLY A 109 6.95 -2.94 -4.97
C GLY A 109 5.72 -2.52 -5.80
N ARG A 110 5.43 -3.28 -6.87
CA ARG A 110 4.28 -3.08 -7.77
C ARG A 110 2.94 -3.23 -7.03
N ARG A 111 2.86 -4.15 -6.07
CA ARG A 111 1.65 -4.42 -5.27
C ARG A 111 1.24 -3.18 -4.47
N GLY A 112 2.19 -2.51 -3.80
CA GLY A 112 1.91 -1.24 -3.12
C GLY A 112 1.39 -0.14 -4.05
N VAL A 113 1.89 -0.08 -5.29
CA VAL A 113 1.38 0.89 -6.29
C VAL A 113 -0.09 0.61 -6.59
N ILE A 114 -0.42 -0.64 -6.88
CA ILE A 114 -1.78 -1.06 -7.24
C ILE A 114 -2.73 -0.87 -6.05
N VAL A 115 -2.35 -1.36 -4.87
CA VAL A 115 -3.18 -1.23 -3.67
C VAL A 115 -3.42 0.24 -3.32
N GLY A 116 -2.39 1.08 -3.35
CA GLY A 116 -2.54 2.51 -3.08
C GLY A 116 -3.51 3.21 -4.05
N LEU A 117 -3.38 2.93 -5.36
CA LEU A 117 -4.30 3.50 -6.35
C LEU A 117 -5.72 2.95 -6.22
N ALA A 118 -5.89 1.64 -6.01
CA ALA A 118 -7.20 1.02 -5.85
C ALA A 118 -7.92 1.52 -4.59
N MET A 119 -7.19 1.71 -3.47
CA MET A 119 -7.73 2.37 -2.28
C MET A 119 -8.21 3.79 -2.59
N GLY A 120 -7.41 4.57 -3.32
CA GLY A 120 -7.76 5.92 -3.74
C GLY A 120 -9.01 5.97 -4.61
N ILE A 121 -9.10 5.08 -5.60
CA ILE A 121 -10.25 4.98 -6.50
C ILE A 121 -11.51 4.62 -5.72
N ALA A 122 -11.48 3.56 -4.91
CA ALA A 122 -12.61 3.14 -4.09
C ALA A 122 -13.09 4.27 -3.17
N PHE A 123 -12.17 4.99 -2.53
CA PHE A 123 -12.52 6.14 -1.69
C PHE A 123 -13.03 7.35 -2.51
N ALA A 124 -12.46 7.61 -3.68
CA ALA A 124 -12.88 8.72 -4.54
C ALA A 124 -14.35 8.59 -4.96
N ILE A 125 -14.77 7.38 -5.35
CA ILE A 125 -16.07 7.10 -5.96
C ILE A 125 -17.11 6.55 -4.96
N SER A 126 -16.71 6.19 -3.74
CA SER A 126 -17.62 5.64 -2.74
C SER A 126 -18.73 6.65 -2.43
N PHE A 127 -19.97 6.26 -2.73
CA PHE A 127 -21.13 7.13 -2.58
C PHE A 127 -21.31 7.64 -1.14
N PRO A 128 -21.29 6.79 -0.08
CA PRO A 128 -21.39 7.29 1.29
C PRO A 128 -20.26 8.26 1.65
N GLN A 129 -19.05 8.08 1.11
CA GLN A 129 -17.93 8.97 1.39
C GLN A 129 -18.07 10.32 0.69
N VAL A 130 -18.52 10.34 -0.57
CA VAL A 130 -18.87 11.58 -1.26
C VAL A 130 -19.99 12.30 -0.51
N TRP A 131 -21.07 11.59 -0.18
CA TRP A 131 -22.26 12.15 0.48
C TRP A 131 -21.96 12.74 1.86
N LEU A 132 -21.25 12.01 2.72
CA LEU A 132 -20.90 12.47 4.07
C LEU A 132 -19.86 13.61 4.05
N SER A 133 -18.93 13.60 3.10
CA SER A 133 -17.90 14.67 3.00
C SER A 133 -18.46 16.03 2.62
N ARG A 134 -19.66 16.07 2.03
CA ARG A 134 -20.36 17.28 1.60
C ARG A 134 -21.20 17.90 2.71
N GLN A 135 -21.39 17.19 3.82
CA GLN A 135 -22.11 17.65 5.00
C GLN A 135 -21.14 18.08 6.08
N ALA A 136 -21.53 19.06 6.90
CA ALA A 136 -20.75 19.66 7.97
C ALA A 136 -20.72 18.82 9.26
N PHE A 137 -20.55 17.49 9.14
CA PHE A 137 -20.46 16.59 10.28
C PHE A 137 -19.04 16.44 10.84
N ARG A 138 -18.94 16.30 12.16
CA ARG A 138 -17.70 16.03 12.90
C ARG A 138 -16.98 14.73 12.56
N THR A 139 -17.66 13.79 11.91
CA THR A 139 -17.10 12.49 11.50
C THR A 139 -15.98 12.61 10.46
N SER A 140 -15.92 13.70 9.70
CA SER A 140 -14.82 13.98 8.77
C SER A 140 -13.45 14.04 9.48
N ALA A 141 -13.42 14.62 10.70
CA ALA A 141 -12.21 14.76 11.50
C ALA A 141 -11.69 13.40 11.99
N LEU A 142 -12.60 12.44 12.27
CA LEU A 142 -12.23 11.07 12.62
C LEU A 142 -11.44 10.42 11.48
N LEU A 143 -11.99 10.49 10.28
CA LEU A 143 -11.38 9.87 9.11
C LEU A 143 -10.01 10.48 8.78
N LEU A 144 -9.89 11.81 8.90
CA LEU A 144 -8.63 12.53 8.78
C LEU A 144 -7.58 12.02 9.76
N CYS A 145 -7.93 11.96 11.05
CA CYS A 145 -7.02 11.50 12.09
C CYS A 145 -6.61 10.04 11.89
N GLN A 146 -7.55 9.15 11.55
CA GLN A 146 -7.25 7.72 11.33
C GLN A 146 -6.33 7.50 10.13
N CYS A 147 -6.61 8.12 8.99
CA CYS A 147 -5.78 7.97 7.79
C CYS A 147 -4.36 8.48 8.02
N LEU A 148 -4.21 9.64 8.67
CA LEU A 148 -2.89 10.22 8.98
C LEU A 148 -2.15 9.40 10.04
N ALA A 149 -2.84 8.93 11.09
CA ALA A 149 -2.27 8.05 12.11
C ALA A 149 -1.70 6.78 11.49
N LEU A 150 -2.50 6.09 10.67
CA LEU A 150 -2.10 4.85 9.99
C LEU A 150 -0.95 5.07 9.01
N LEU A 151 -0.99 6.14 8.22
CA LEU A 151 0.09 6.47 7.28
C LEU A 151 1.41 6.72 8.02
N CYS A 152 1.38 7.53 9.07
CA CYS A 152 2.56 7.86 9.86
C CYS A 152 3.09 6.62 10.60
N LEU A 153 2.20 5.81 11.17
CA LEU A 153 2.55 4.52 11.78
C LEU A 153 3.30 3.63 10.78
N TRP A 154 2.74 3.40 9.59
CA TRP A 154 3.37 2.51 8.61
C TRP A 154 4.69 3.06 8.05
N ARG A 155 4.81 4.39 7.89
CA ARG A 155 6.09 5.03 7.54
C ARG A 155 7.15 4.80 8.61
N GLY A 156 6.81 5.02 9.88
CA GLY A 156 7.71 4.78 11.01
C GLY A 156 8.10 3.30 11.16
N LEU A 157 7.16 2.39 10.90
CA LEU A 157 7.41 0.95 10.94
C LEU A 157 8.32 0.44 9.83
N LYS A 158 8.23 1.02 8.62
CA LYS A 158 9.05 0.66 7.44
C LYS A 158 10.39 1.39 7.34
N ALA A 159 10.62 2.44 8.15
CA ALA A 159 11.85 3.20 8.09
C ALA A 159 13.09 2.29 8.30
N ARG A 160 14.08 2.43 7.39
CA ARG A 160 15.33 1.66 7.45
C ARG A 160 16.13 1.99 8.72
N ARG A 161 16.18 3.28 9.06
CA ARG A 161 16.65 3.78 10.36
C ARG A 161 15.46 3.98 11.29
N TYR A 162 15.67 3.89 12.60
CA TYR A 162 14.62 4.11 13.58
C TYR A 162 14.12 5.56 13.50
N ASP A 163 12.99 5.76 12.85
CA ASP A 163 12.38 7.07 12.65
C ASP A 163 11.23 7.25 13.66
N TRP A 164 11.62 7.77 14.83
CA TRP A 164 10.71 7.98 15.95
C TRP A 164 9.71 9.11 15.68
N LEU A 165 10.04 10.06 14.78
CA LEU A 165 9.20 11.21 14.50
C LEU A 165 7.89 10.77 13.82
N TRP A 166 7.96 9.92 12.79
CA TRP A 166 6.75 9.38 12.16
C TRP A 166 5.88 8.59 13.15
N LEU A 167 6.50 7.84 14.07
CA LEU A 167 5.77 7.09 15.09
C LEU A 167 5.10 8.03 16.10
N ALA A 168 5.80 9.05 16.57
CA ALA A 168 5.26 10.04 17.49
C ALA A 168 4.12 10.84 16.85
N VAL A 169 4.30 11.33 15.63
CA VAL A 169 3.25 12.04 14.87
C VAL A 169 2.04 11.13 14.62
N GLY A 170 2.28 9.86 14.27
CA GLY A 170 1.20 8.87 14.13
C GLY A 170 0.43 8.66 15.44
N GLY A 171 1.15 8.57 16.56
CA GLY A 171 0.56 8.47 17.89
C GLY A 171 -0.26 9.71 18.26
N VAL A 172 0.23 10.91 17.92
CA VAL A 172 -0.50 12.17 18.12
C VAL A 172 -1.83 12.15 17.36
N PHE A 173 -1.84 11.79 16.08
CA PHE A 173 -3.09 11.67 15.31
C PHE A 173 -4.02 10.58 15.87
N ALA A 174 -3.47 9.44 16.32
CA ALA A 174 -4.26 8.37 16.93
C ALA A 174 -4.92 8.83 18.24
N GLY A 175 -4.23 9.61 19.07
CA GLY A 175 -4.79 10.20 20.28
C GLY A 175 -5.79 11.29 19.97
N ALA A 176 -5.49 12.15 18.98
CA ALA A 176 -6.38 13.21 18.52
C ALA A 176 -7.71 12.67 17.97
N ALA A 177 -7.71 11.44 17.40
CA ALA A 177 -8.93 10.79 16.96
C ALA A 177 -9.99 10.68 18.07
N LEU A 178 -9.59 10.52 19.34
CA LEU A 178 -10.50 10.46 20.49
C LEU A 178 -11.30 11.75 20.71
N TYR A 179 -10.87 12.86 20.11
CA TYR A 179 -11.50 14.17 20.21
C TYR A 179 -12.39 14.50 19.01
N THR A 180 -12.71 13.53 18.14
CA THR A 180 -13.46 13.78 16.89
C THR A 180 -14.90 13.31 16.96
N TYR A 181 -15.10 12.03 17.26
CA TYR A 181 -16.39 11.38 17.22
C TYR A 181 -16.38 10.14 18.10
N MET A 182 -17.53 9.81 18.70
CA MET A 182 -17.65 8.73 19.68
C MET A 182 -17.17 7.35 19.19
N ALA A 183 -17.37 7.02 17.90
CA ALA A 183 -16.89 5.76 17.34
C ALA A 183 -15.36 5.61 17.37
N SER A 184 -14.61 6.71 17.53
CA SER A 184 -13.16 6.71 17.66
C SER A 184 -12.65 5.96 18.90
N ARG A 185 -13.50 5.77 19.92
CA ARG A 185 -13.11 5.12 21.19
C ARG A 185 -12.62 3.68 21.02
N LEU A 186 -13.03 2.99 19.95
CA LEU A 186 -12.54 1.65 19.60
C LEU A 186 -11.19 1.67 18.86
N PHE A 187 -10.78 2.82 18.32
CA PHE A 187 -9.58 2.93 17.50
C PHE A 187 -8.28 2.60 18.27
N PRO A 188 -8.06 3.07 19.53
CA PRO A 188 -6.89 2.65 20.31
C PRO A 188 -6.83 1.15 20.55
N LEU A 189 -7.94 0.53 20.93
CA LEU A 189 -8.01 -0.93 21.15
C LEU A 189 -7.68 -1.69 19.87
N TRP A 190 -8.25 -1.26 18.76
CA TRP A 190 -7.99 -1.84 17.45
C TRP A 190 -6.51 -1.73 17.05
N LEU A 191 -5.86 -0.59 17.30
CA LEU A 191 -4.42 -0.41 17.10
C LEU A 191 -3.57 -1.30 18.01
N LEU A 192 -3.97 -1.47 19.28
CA LEU A 192 -3.29 -2.35 20.24
C LEU A 192 -3.32 -3.82 19.79
N ILE A 193 -4.48 -4.31 19.34
CA ILE A 193 -4.60 -5.66 18.78
C ILE A 193 -3.68 -5.82 17.55
N GLY A 194 -3.67 -4.82 16.68
CA GLY A 194 -2.78 -4.78 15.52
C GLY A 194 -1.29 -4.79 15.88
N GLY A 195 -0.90 -4.04 16.91
CA GLY A 195 0.46 -3.99 17.43
C GLY A 195 0.89 -5.32 18.06
N ALA A 196 0.02 -5.95 18.84
CA ALA A 196 0.24 -7.27 19.43
C ALA A 196 0.42 -8.34 18.33
N LEU A 197 -0.44 -8.31 17.31
CA LEU A 197 -0.33 -9.18 16.14
C LEU A 197 1.02 -8.97 15.43
N LEU A 198 1.44 -7.72 15.20
CA LEU A 198 2.74 -7.43 14.57
C LEU A 198 3.92 -8.00 15.39
N ILE A 199 3.90 -7.86 16.71
CA ILE A 199 4.94 -8.41 17.60
C ILE A 199 4.95 -9.94 17.54
N ALA A 200 3.78 -10.57 17.44
CA ALA A 200 3.67 -12.02 17.30
C ALA A 200 4.21 -12.52 15.95
N LEU A 201 3.95 -11.77 14.87
CA LEU A 201 4.36 -12.10 13.50
C LEU A 201 5.84 -11.80 13.20
N ASP A 202 6.40 -10.74 13.79
CA ASP A 202 7.78 -10.29 13.54
C ASP A 202 8.74 -10.76 14.64
N ARG A 203 8.83 -12.09 14.84
CA ARG A 203 9.58 -12.72 15.94
C ARG A 203 11.05 -12.28 15.99
N GLY A 204 11.70 -12.15 14.83
CA GLY A 204 13.09 -11.72 14.71
C GLY A 204 13.35 -10.27 15.12
N ASN A 205 12.32 -9.40 15.11
CA ASN A 205 12.47 -7.98 15.41
C ASN A 205 11.64 -7.52 16.62
N ARG A 206 11.21 -8.42 17.52
CA ARG A 206 10.33 -8.11 18.66
C ARG A 206 10.77 -6.89 19.47
N ARG A 207 12.05 -6.81 19.85
CA ARG A 207 12.59 -5.69 20.63
C ARG A 207 12.47 -4.35 19.87
N LYS A 208 12.70 -4.37 18.56
CA LYS A 208 12.49 -3.19 17.69
C LYS A 208 11.01 -2.82 17.65
N ARG A 209 10.10 -3.79 17.46
CA ARG A 209 8.66 -3.54 17.43
C ARG A 209 8.11 -3.00 18.75
N LEU A 210 8.59 -3.52 19.88
CA LEU A 210 8.27 -2.98 21.20
C LEU A 210 8.72 -1.53 21.35
N ARG A 211 9.96 -1.19 20.99
CA ARG A 211 10.45 0.20 21.01
C ARG A 211 9.65 1.12 20.09
N GLN A 212 9.24 0.65 18.91
CA GLN A 212 8.39 1.41 18.01
C GLN A 212 6.99 1.62 18.62
N GLY A 213 6.44 0.56 19.24
CA GLY A 213 5.17 0.61 19.96
C GLY A 213 5.19 1.59 21.12
N VAL A 214 6.25 1.60 21.94
CA VAL A 214 6.39 2.53 23.07
C VAL A 214 6.31 4.00 22.62
N VAL A 215 6.98 4.36 21.52
CA VAL A 215 6.90 5.75 21.00
C VAL A 215 5.51 6.07 20.48
N PHE A 216 4.94 5.19 19.65
CA PHE A 216 3.62 5.42 19.06
C PHE A 216 2.52 5.48 20.12
N PHE A 217 2.41 4.45 20.97
CA PHE A 217 1.40 4.38 22.02
C PHE A 217 1.67 5.37 23.16
N GLY A 218 2.92 5.71 23.45
CA GLY A 218 3.27 6.76 24.41
C GLY A 218 2.77 8.13 23.95
N ALA A 219 3.04 8.51 22.70
CA ALA A 219 2.52 9.75 22.12
C ALA A 219 0.97 9.76 22.09
N MET A 220 0.36 8.63 21.71
CA MET A 220 -1.09 8.47 21.74
C MET A 220 -1.66 8.65 23.15
N ALA A 221 -1.04 8.04 24.17
CA ALA A 221 -1.49 8.13 25.56
C ALA A 221 -1.37 9.56 26.10
N ILE A 222 -0.29 10.29 25.78
CA ILE A 222 -0.13 11.70 26.17
C ILE A 222 -1.28 12.54 25.62
N ILE A 223 -1.60 12.40 24.32
CA ILE A 223 -2.70 13.15 23.71
C ILE A 223 -4.06 12.68 24.25
N ALA A 224 -4.24 11.39 24.54
CA ALA A 224 -5.48 10.85 25.09
C ALA A 224 -5.71 11.19 26.57
N ALA A 225 -4.67 11.54 27.33
CA ALA A 225 -4.73 11.67 28.79
C ALA A 225 -5.83 12.63 29.29
N PRO A 226 -6.05 13.83 28.71
CA PRO A 226 -7.14 14.70 29.13
C PRO A 226 -8.53 14.10 28.92
N MET A 227 -8.75 13.43 27.78
CA MET A 227 -10.02 12.73 27.52
C MET A 227 -10.24 11.57 28.50
N ILE A 228 -9.19 10.81 28.83
CA ILE A 228 -9.26 9.73 29.82
C ILE A 228 -9.57 10.30 31.21
N ALA A 229 -8.90 11.37 31.62
CA ALA A 229 -9.14 12.03 32.90
C ALA A 229 -10.58 12.57 32.98
N PHE A 230 -11.12 13.10 31.88
CA PHE A 230 -12.52 13.52 31.81
C PHE A 230 -13.48 12.33 31.95
N ALA A 231 -13.24 11.23 31.24
CA ALA A 231 -14.08 10.04 31.32
C ALA A 231 -14.18 9.45 32.75
N VAL A 232 -13.12 9.61 33.55
CA VAL A 232 -13.10 9.18 34.96
C VAL A 232 -13.85 10.16 35.87
N ARG A 233 -13.75 11.48 35.60
CA ARG A 233 -14.39 12.52 36.43
C ARG A 233 -15.87 12.67 36.15
N GLU A 234 -16.27 12.57 34.88
CA GLU A 234 -17.61 12.85 34.37
C GLU A 234 -18.14 11.65 33.57
N PRO A 235 -18.28 10.46 34.19
CA PRO A 235 -18.67 9.24 33.48
C PRO A 235 -20.06 9.35 32.85
N ASP A 236 -20.99 10.06 33.49
CA ASP A 236 -22.37 10.23 33.03
C ASP A 236 -22.43 11.01 31.71
N ILE A 237 -21.63 12.07 31.56
CA ILE A 237 -21.52 12.82 30.31
C ILE A 237 -20.78 11.99 29.26
N PHE A 238 -19.72 11.29 29.66
CA PHE A 238 -18.91 10.52 28.72
C PHE A 238 -19.65 9.32 28.12
N ILE A 239 -20.47 8.62 28.90
CA ILE A 239 -21.19 7.40 28.50
C ILE A 239 -22.65 7.69 28.13
N GLY A 240 -23.24 8.80 28.58
CA GLY A 240 -24.68 9.08 28.45
C GLY A 240 -25.24 8.87 27.04
N ARG A 241 -24.55 9.35 26.00
CA ARG A 241 -24.97 9.14 24.60
C ARG A 241 -24.95 7.68 24.17
N LEU A 242 -24.02 6.86 24.71
CA LEU A 242 -24.00 5.42 24.45
C LEU A 242 -25.28 4.78 24.96
N THR A 243 -25.63 5.09 26.21
CA THR A 243 -26.79 4.51 26.90
C THR A 243 -28.07 4.80 26.13
N GLU A 244 -28.29 6.06 25.75
CA GLU A 244 -29.49 6.50 25.01
C GLU A 244 -29.65 5.77 23.67
N VAL A 245 -28.57 5.62 22.89
CA VAL A 245 -28.67 4.96 21.58
C VAL A 245 -28.75 3.43 21.68
N THR A 246 -28.46 2.87 22.86
CA THR A 246 -28.59 1.44 23.17
C THR A 246 -29.92 1.06 23.80
N GLN A 247 -30.74 2.03 24.23
CA GLN A 247 -32.04 1.79 24.88
C GLN A 247 -33.11 1.32 23.89
N THR A 248 -34.10 0.59 24.41
CA THR A 248 -34.92 -0.38 23.66
C THR A 248 -36.36 0.03 23.36
N ASP A 249 -36.81 1.19 23.83
CA ASP A 249 -38.25 1.48 23.93
C ASP A 249 -38.98 1.49 22.57
N ASP A 250 -38.26 1.75 21.46
CA ASP A 250 -38.73 1.61 20.06
C ASP A 250 -37.71 0.84 19.16
N ALA A 251 -36.86 -0.01 19.75
CA ALA A 251 -35.65 -0.53 19.09
C ALA A 251 -35.77 -1.96 18.54
N ILE A 252 -34.95 -2.27 17.54
CA ILE A 252 -34.75 -3.65 17.07
C ILE A 252 -33.85 -4.45 18.02
N THR A 253 -33.88 -5.78 17.92
CA THR A 253 -32.94 -6.62 18.70
C THR A 253 -31.50 -6.45 18.24
N LEU A 254 -30.51 -6.75 19.11
CA LEU A 254 -29.10 -6.78 18.73
C LEU A 254 -28.83 -7.75 17.57
N GLY A 255 -29.48 -8.93 17.58
CA GLY A 255 -29.37 -9.92 16.50
C GLY A 255 -29.89 -9.36 15.17
N GLU A 256 -31.02 -8.65 15.19
CA GLU A 256 -31.54 -7.98 14.01
C GLU A 256 -30.59 -6.87 13.52
N SER A 257 -30.02 -6.09 14.44
CA SER A 257 -29.02 -5.07 14.10
C SER A 257 -27.80 -5.67 13.43
N ILE A 258 -27.26 -6.78 13.93
CA ILE A 258 -26.15 -7.51 13.31
C ILE A 258 -26.52 -7.91 11.88
N ILE A 259 -27.71 -8.51 11.67
CA ILE A 259 -28.18 -8.92 10.35
C ILE A 259 -28.30 -7.72 9.41
N ARG A 260 -28.86 -6.60 9.88
CA ARG A 260 -28.98 -5.36 9.10
C ARG A 260 -27.61 -4.81 8.70
N HIS A 261 -26.61 -4.84 9.59
CA HIS A 261 -25.25 -4.40 9.26
C HIS A 261 -24.51 -5.34 8.32
N LEU A 262 -24.77 -6.65 8.36
CA LEU A 262 -24.25 -7.57 7.34
C LEU A 262 -24.88 -7.29 5.97
N LYS A 263 -26.19 -7.01 5.92
CA LYS A 263 -26.90 -6.61 4.70
C LYS A 263 -26.49 -5.24 4.19
N MET A 264 -26.09 -4.33 5.08
CA MET A 264 -25.69 -2.94 4.78
C MET A 264 -24.67 -2.85 3.64
N PHE A 265 -23.70 -3.76 3.61
CA PHE A 265 -22.63 -3.71 2.62
C PHE A 265 -23.07 -4.07 1.20
N PHE A 266 -24.05 -4.96 1.03
CA PHE A 266 -24.31 -5.62 -0.27
C PHE A 266 -25.77 -5.64 -0.72
N ILE A 267 -26.73 -5.59 0.22
CA ILE A 267 -28.13 -5.88 -0.06
C ILE A 267 -29.00 -4.66 0.18
N LYS A 268 -28.95 -4.09 1.40
CA LYS A 268 -29.76 -2.93 1.78
C LYS A 268 -29.01 -2.12 2.81
N GLY A 269 -28.63 -0.89 2.44
CA GLY A 269 -27.93 0.05 3.32
C GLY A 269 -28.87 0.86 4.20
N GLU A 270 -28.40 2.01 4.66
CA GLU A 270 -29.19 2.93 5.48
C GLU A 270 -30.35 3.57 4.70
N ASP A 271 -31.51 3.69 5.34
CA ASP A 271 -32.73 4.29 4.78
C ASP A 271 -32.80 5.82 4.99
N LEU A 272 -31.98 6.39 5.88
CA LEU A 272 -31.97 7.82 6.15
C LEU A 272 -31.28 8.60 5.02
N LEU A 273 -32.06 9.41 4.29
CA LEU A 273 -31.60 10.25 3.16
C LEU A 273 -30.37 11.12 3.51
N ARG A 274 -30.27 11.55 4.77
CA ARG A 274 -29.12 12.35 5.26
C ARG A 274 -27.79 11.59 5.22
N TYR A 275 -27.78 10.27 5.32
CA TYR A 275 -26.54 9.47 5.37
C TYR A 275 -26.33 8.61 4.14
N ASN A 276 -27.38 8.42 3.34
CA ASN A 276 -27.36 7.53 2.19
C ASN A 276 -28.50 7.86 1.22
N ASP A 277 -28.40 7.36 -0.01
CA ASP A 277 -29.58 7.20 -0.86
C ASP A 277 -30.42 6.05 -0.28
N PRO A 278 -31.69 6.26 0.11
CA PRO A 278 -32.44 5.31 0.95
C PRO A 278 -32.38 3.86 0.45
N GLY A 279 -31.86 2.97 1.30
CA GLY A 279 -31.75 1.54 1.02
C GLY A 279 -30.58 1.15 0.12
N ARG A 280 -29.85 2.10 -0.49
CA ARG A 280 -28.68 1.83 -1.33
C ARG A 280 -27.61 1.07 -0.54
N PRO A 281 -27.10 -0.07 -1.01
CA PRO A 281 -25.98 -0.74 -0.36
C PRO A 281 -24.74 0.14 -0.23
N TYR A 282 -23.95 -0.08 0.82
CA TYR A 282 -22.73 0.70 1.07
C TYR A 282 -21.72 0.56 -0.07
N LEU A 283 -21.54 -0.66 -0.57
CA LEU A 283 -20.65 -0.99 -1.67
C LEU A 283 -21.47 -1.28 -2.92
N THR A 284 -20.95 -0.87 -4.07
CA THR A 284 -21.46 -1.38 -5.35
C THR A 284 -21.14 -2.87 -5.49
N LEU A 285 -21.84 -3.57 -6.39
CA LEU A 285 -21.59 -5.00 -6.62
C LEU A 285 -20.10 -5.29 -6.95
N PRO A 286 -19.41 -4.53 -7.83
CA PRO A 286 -17.98 -4.73 -8.07
C PRO A 286 -17.13 -4.53 -6.81
N GLU A 287 -17.35 -3.45 -6.05
CA GLU A 287 -16.60 -3.19 -4.81
C GLU A 287 -16.85 -4.29 -3.77
N GLY A 288 -18.07 -4.80 -3.68
CA GLY A 288 -18.45 -5.89 -2.79
C GLY A 288 -17.73 -7.20 -3.13
N ILE A 289 -17.71 -7.59 -4.41
CA ILE A 289 -16.97 -8.77 -4.88
C ILE A 289 -15.48 -8.63 -4.56
N LEU A 290 -14.90 -7.46 -4.86
CA LEU A 290 -13.49 -7.19 -4.59
C LEU A 290 -13.19 -7.20 -3.08
N MET A 291 -14.09 -6.69 -2.24
CA MET A 291 -13.92 -6.75 -0.79
C MET A 291 -13.91 -8.20 -0.30
N LEU A 292 -14.90 -9.01 -0.69
CA LEU A 292 -15.00 -10.42 -0.26
C LEU A 292 -13.77 -11.23 -0.73
N LEU A 293 -13.35 -11.02 -1.97
CA LEU A 293 -12.12 -11.59 -2.51
C LEU A 293 -10.90 -11.13 -1.70
N GLY A 294 -10.80 -9.84 -1.40
CA GLY A 294 -9.73 -9.27 -0.61
C GLY A 294 -9.66 -9.80 0.81
N MET A 295 -10.82 -10.04 1.44
CA MET A 295 -10.91 -10.74 2.72
C MET A 295 -10.37 -12.17 2.62
N GLY A 296 -10.81 -12.93 1.62
CA GLY A 296 -10.34 -14.31 1.39
C GLY A 296 -8.84 -14.37 1.11
N VAL A 297 -8.32 -13.51 0.22
CA VAL A 297 -6.90 -13.42 -0.12
C VAL A 297 -6.07 -12.95 1.07
N GLY A 298 -6.55 -11.94 1.81
CA GLY A 298 -5.88 -11.43 3.01
C GLY A 298 -5.76 -12.49 4.09
N LEU A 299 -6.84 -13.24 4.35
CA LEU A 299 -6.86 -14.34 5.30
C LEU A 299 -5.93 -15.48 4.85
N TRP A 300 -6.01 -15.88 3.57
CA TRP A 300 -5.16 -16.93 3.02
C TRP A 300 -3.67 -16.58 3.12
N ARG A 301 -3.28 -15.35 2.73
CA ARG A 301 -1.89 -14.88 2.83
C ARG A 301 -1.42 -14.78 4.29
N LEU A 302 -2.29 -14.35 5.20
CA LEU A 302 -2.00 -14.30 6.63
C LEU A 302 -1.73 -15.71 7.20
N LEU A 303 -2.61 -16.68 6.93
CA LEU A 303 -2.51 -18.06 7.44
C LEU A 303 -1.34 -18.84 6.82
N ARG A 304 -1.07 -18.64 5.53
CA ARG A 304 0.08 -19.27 4.83
C ARG A 304 1.42 -18.58 5.12
N GLY A 305 1.41 -17.48 5.88
CA GLY A 305 2.62 -16.74 6.20
C GLY A 305 3.28 -16.05 5.00
N GLN A 306 2.51 -15.70 3.96
CA GLN A 306 3.04 -15.06 2.76
C GLN A 306 3.29 -13.56 2.97
N GLY A 307 4.44 -13.08 2.50
CA GLY A 307 4.85 -11.69 2.59
C GLY A 307 5.50 -11.32 3.92
N SER A 308 5.92 -10.06 4.03
CA SER A 308 6.62 -9.58 5.23
C SER A 308 5.71 -9.57 6.47
N ALA A 309 6.28 -9.55 7.68
CA ALA A 309 5.50 -9.42 8.91
C ALA A 309 4.61 -8.17 8.94
N LEU A 310 5.06 -7.07 8.32
CA LEU A 310 4.28 -5.83 8.20
C LEU A 310 3.10 -5.96 7.23
N GLU A 311 3.27 -6.70 6.13
CA GLU A 311 2.17 -6.97 5.19
C GLU A 311 1.13 -7.91 5.81
N ARG A 312 1.58 -8.91 6.56
CA ARG A 312 0.69 -9.79 7.31
C ARG A 312 -0.06 -9.06 8.41
N ALA A 313 0.60 -8.17 9.15
CA ALA A 313 -0.07 -7.28 10.08
C ALA A 313 -1.10 -6.39 9.37
N ALA A 314 -0.77 -5.83 8.19
CA ALA A 314 -1.71 -5.07 7.38
C ALA A 314 -2.99 -5.85 7.04
N TYR A 315 -2.88 -7.13 6.61
CA TYR A 315 -4.06 -7.98 6.40
C TYR A 315 -4.85 -8.21 7.69
N GLY A 316 -4.16 -8.52 8.79
CA GLY A 316 -4.81 -8.75 10.08
C GLY A 316 -5.59 -7.53 10.57
N LEU A 317 -4.99 -6.34 10.52
CA LEU A 317 -5.69 -5.09 10.83
C LEU A 317 -6.89 -4.89 9.90
N ALA A 318 -6.72 -5.06 8.58
CA ALA A 318 -7.81 -4.90 7.63
C ALA A 318 -9.00 -5.86 7.88
N LEU A 319 -8.71 -7.12 8.22
CA LEU A 319 -9.72 -8.13 8.58
C LEU A 319 -10.44 -7.81 9.91
N LEU A 320 -9.81 -7.03 10.78
CA LEU A 320 -10.42 -6.53 12.02
C LEU A 320 -11.27 -5.26 11.81
N SER A 321 -11.40 -4.74 10.57
CA SER A 321 -12.25 -3.59 10.28
C SER A 321 -13.71 -3.71 10.75
N PRO A 322 -14.36 -4.90 10.83
CA PRO A 322 -15.70 -5.02 11.42
C PRO A 322 -15.80 -4.58 12.89
N LEU A 323 -14.70 -4.58 13.65
CA LEU A 323 -14.70 -4.06 15.03
C LEU A 323 -15.09 -2.57 15.07
N MET A 324 -14.76 -1.81 14.02
CA MET A 324 -15.11 -0.39 13.93
C MET A 324 -16.57 -0.15 13.51
N VAL A 325 -17.34 -1.22 13.23
CA VAL A 325 -18.79 -1.17 12.94
C VAL A 325 -19.60 -1.36 14.23
N ILE A 326 -18.99 -1.88 15.30
CA ILE A 326 -19.64 -2.14 16.59
C ILE A 326 -20.45 -0.95 17.12
N PRO A 327 -19.96 0.32 17.10
CA PRO A 327 -20.73 1.45 17.61
C PRO A 327 -22.06 1.62 16.89
N SER A 328 -22.13 1.25 15.61
CA SER A 328 -23.36 1.24 14.83
C SER A 328 -24.24 0.03 15.16
N VAL A 329 -23.65 -1.16 15.33
CA VAL A 329 -24.37 -2.40 15.66
C VAL A 329 -25.10 -2.30 17.00
N ILE A 330 -24.44 -1.78 18.03
CA ILE A 330 -25.03 -1.68 19.38
C ILE A 330 -26.05 -0.54 19.51
N SER A 331 -26.10 0.36 18.52
CA SER A 331 -27.01 1.50 18.49
C SER A 331 -28.43 1.09 18.06
N VAL A 332 -29.05 0.15 18.77
CA VAL A 332 -30.33 -0.45 18.39
C VAL A 332 -31.49 0.55 18.34
N GLY A 333 -31.49 1.57 19.20
CA GLY A 333 -32.44 2.70 19.17
C GLY A 333 -32.04 3.80 18.17
N GLY A 334 -30.89 3.66 17.51
CA GLY A 334 -30.28 4.67 16.64
C GLY A 334 -30.52 4.50 15.14
N PHE A 335 -31.63 3.86 14.74
CA PHE A 335 -31.98 3.51 13.35
C PHE A 335 -30.90 2.71 12.60
N PRO A 336 -30.55 1.49 13.05
CA PRO A 336 -29.59 0.64 12.36
C PRO A 336 -30.13 0.11 11.00
N PRO A 337 -29.25 -0.06 9.99
CA PRO A 337 -27.80 0.16 10.04
C PRO A 337 -27.43 1.63 9.82
N ASN A 338 -26.34 2.10 10.46
CA ASN A 338 -25.93 3.50 10.37
C ASN A 338 -24.55 3.72 9.72
N HIS A 339 -24.54 4.41 8.58
CA HIS A 339 -23.32 4.64 7.78
C HIS A 339 -22.33 5.57 8.49
N MET A 340 -22.83 6.62 9.16
CA MET A 340 -22.01 7.58 9.89
C MET A 340 -21.33 6.94 11.11
N ARG A 341 -22.07 6.14 11.89
CA ARG A 341 -21.55 5.42 13.07
C ARG A 341 -20.52 4.35 12.69
N SER A 342 -20.59 3.86 11.45
CA SER A 342 -19.66 2.87 10.89
C SER A 342 -18.41 3.50 10.24
N ILE A 343 -18.28 4.83 10.20
CA ILE A 343 -17.23 5.52 9.42
C ILE A 343 -15.80 5.15 9.84
N GLY A 344 -15.61 4.68 11.07
CA GLY A 344 -14.30 4.27 11.58
C GLY A 344 -13.68 3.08 10.85
N MET A 345 -14.45 2.32 10.07
CA MET A 345 -13.96 1.16 9.31
C MET A 345 -13.24 1.54 8.00
N ILE A 346 -13.47 2.75 7.51
CA ILE A 346 -13.25 3.12 6.10
C ILE A 346 -11.80 3.01 5.61
N PRO A 347 -10.78 3.48 6.35
CA PRO A 347 -9.40 3.38 5.87
C PRO A 347 -8.98 1.95 5.54
N LEU A 348 -9.58 0.96 6.21
CA LEU A 348 -9.17 -0.44 6.18
C LEU A 348 -10.13 -1.30 5.35
N LEU A 349 -11.41 -0.93 5.31
CA LEU A 349 -12.36 -1.49 4.36
C LEU A 349 -11.82 -1.37 2.93
N PHE A 350 -11.28 -0.20 2.57
CA PHE A 350 -10.68 0.00 1.26
C PHE A 350 -9.36 -0.75 1.05
N VAL A 351 -8.63 -1.12 2.12
CA VAL A 351 -7.51 -2.06 1.99
C VAL A 351 -8.01 -3.41 1.48
N LEU A 352 -9.13 -3.91 2.00
CA LEU A 352 -9.72 -5.19 1.55
C LEU A 352 -10.13 -5.11 0.08
N VAL A 353 -10.90 -4.08 -0.32
CA VAL A 353 -11.27 -3.84 -1.73
C VAL A 353 -10.03 -3.81 -2.63
N ALA A 354 -9.00 -3.08 -2.21
CA ALA A 354 -7.77 -2.92 -2.98
C ALA A 354 -6.92 -4.20 -3.08
N VAL A 355 -6.89 -5.03 -2.03
CA VAL A 355 -6.24 -6.35 -2.08
C VAL A 355 -6.96 -7.29 -3.04
N GLY A 356 -8.30 -7.26 -3.10
CA GLY A 356 -9.08 -7.98 -4.09
C GLY A 356 -8.74 -7.52 -5.52
N ALA A 357 -8.71 -6.21 -5.75
CA ALA A 357 -8.35 -5.63 -7.05
C ALA A 357 -6.91 -6.00 -7.46
N GLU A 358 -5.96 -5.92 -6.53
CA GLU A 358 -4.58 -6.34 -6.75
C GLU A 358 -4.48 -7.81 -7.16
N TRP A 359 -5.23 -8.69 -6.49
CA TRP A 359 -5.24 -10.10 -6.81
C TRP A 359 -5.81 -10.36 -8.21
N VAL A 360 -6.94 -9.75 -8.58
CA VAL A 360 -7.51 -9.89 -9.93
C VAL A 360 -6.52 -9.44 -10.99
N LEU A 361 -5.90 -8.27 -10.79
CA LEU A 361 -4.89 -7.75 -11.72
C LEU A 361 -3.66 -8.65 -11.82
N SER A 362 -3.28 -9.32 -10.73
CA SER A 362 -2.19 -10.31 -10.75
C SER A 362 -2.53 -11.57 -11.57
N LYS A 363 -3.82 -11.92 -11.70
CA LYS A 363 -4.26 -13.05 -12.52
C LYS A 363 -4.45 -12.70 -13.99
N ILE A 364 -4.81 -11.45 -14.29
CA ILE A 364 -4.94 -10.97 -15.67
C ILE A 364 -3.56 -10.71 -16.30
N ASN A 365 -2.58 -10.25 -15.52
CA ASN A 365 -1.19 -10.21 -15.96
C ASN A 365 -0.58 -11.63 -15.87
N LEU A 366 -0.92 -12.52 -16.80
CA LEU A 366 -0.24 -13.80 -17.02
C LEU A 366 1.18 -13.55 -17.54
N SER A 367 2.06 -13.10 -16.66
CA SER A 367 3.47 -13.48 -16.67
C SER A 367 3.64 -14.42 -15.48
N PRO A 368 4.35 -15.56 -15.61
CA PRO A 368 4.52 -16.47 -14.50
C PRO A 368 5.05 -15.70 -13.29
N ASP A 369 4.39 -15.87 -12.14
CA ASP A 369 4.91 -15.46 -10.84
C ASP A 369 6.31 -16.07 -10.70
N PRO A 370 7.39 -15.28 -10.55
CA PRO A 370 8.68 -15.86 -10.21
C PRO A 370 8.47 -16.63 -8.91
N SER A 371 8.74 -17.93 -8.99
CA SER A 371 8.60 -18.95 -7.95
C SER A 371 9.08 -18.48 -6.57
N PRO A 372 8.56 -19.08 -5.48
CA PRO A 372 8.74 -18.56 -4.13
C PRO A 372 10.22 -18.39 -3.80
N GLN A 373 10.53 -17.18 -3.30
CA GLN A 373 11.85 -16.73 -2.87
C GLN A 373 12.53 -17.80 -2.01
N ALA A 374 13.36 -18.62 -2.65
CA ALA A 374 14.46 -19.29 -1.99
C ALA A 374 15.35 -18.20 -1.38
N GLU A 375 15.77 -18.42 -0.14
CA GLU A 375 16.57 -17.55 0.70
C GLU A 375 17.76 -16.95 -0.08
N ARG A 376 17.60 -15.72 -0.58
CA ARG A 376 18.71 -14.95 -1.16
C ARG A 376 18.94 -13.73 -0.30
N GLY A 377 20.22 -13.47 0.00
CA GLY A 377 20.67 -12.31 0.76
C GLY A 377 20.05 -11.00 0.27
N ASP A 378 19.98 -10.01 1.16
CA ASP A 378 19.32 -8.72 0.94
C ASP A 378 19.52 -8.21 -0.50
N ALA A 379 18.45 -8.17 -1.29
CA ALA A 379 18.49 -7.74 -2.69
C ALA A 379 19.08 -6.32 -2.84
N ALA A 380 18.96 -5.48 -1.80
CA ALA A 380 19.61 -4.18 -1.79
C ALA A 380 21.15 -4.28 -1.70
N ASP A 381 21.67 -5.29 -1.01
CA ASP A 381 23.10 -5.55 -0.93
C ASP A 381 23.64 -6.16 -2.24
N LEU A 382 22.90 -7.08 -2.86
CA LEU A 382 23.25 -7.60 -4.18
C LEU A 382 23.28 -6.50 -5.25
N VAL A 383 22.27 -5.61 -5.26
CA VAL A 383 22.27 -4.45 -6.17
C VAL A 383 23.42 -3.50 -5.87
N ARG A 384 23.73 -3.23 -4.59
CA ARG A 384 24.87 -2.39 -4.21
C ARG A 384 26.18 -2.98 -4.73
N ARG A 385 26.42 -4.27 -4.51
CA ARG A 385 27.63 -4.98 -4.98
C ARG A 385 27.72 -4.98 -6.50
N ALA A 386 26.62 -5.23 -7.21
CA ALA A 386 26.58 -5.21 -8.67
C ALA A 386 26.88 -3.80 -9.23
N VAL A 387 26.34 -2.75 -8.61
CA VAL A 387 26.67 -1.36 -8.97
C VAL A 387 28.14 -1.08 -8.71
N GLN A 388 28.70 -1.52 -7.58
CA GLN A 388 30.11 -1.31 -7.24
C GLN A 388 31.04 -1.95 -8.28
N VAL A 389 30.81 -3.21 -8.66
CA VAL A 389 31.60 -3.89 -9.71
C VAL A 389 31.58 -3.10 -11.02
N LYS A 390 30.40 -2.60 -11.42
CA LYS A 390 30.28 -1.80 -12.65
C LYS A 390 31.00 -0.45 -12.54
N VAL A 391 30.93 0.20 -11.38
CA VAL A 391 31.64 1.46 -11.10
C VAL A 391 33.15 1.23 -11.19
N ASP A 392 33.67 0.18 -10.55
CA ASP A 392 35.11 -0.13 -10.51
C ASP A 392 35.65 -0.38 -11.94
N VAL A 393 34.92 -1.16 -12.74
CA VAL A 393 35.29 -1.45 -14.13
C VAL A 393 35.20 -0.22 -15.03
N VAL A 394 34.15 0.60 -14.89
CA VAL A 394 34.00 1.83 -15.69
C VAL A 394 35.01 2.90 -15.30
N HIS A 395 35.39 2.99 -14.01
CA HIS A 395 36.46 3.89 -13.56
C HIS A 395 37.83 3.48 -14.10
N ALA A 396 38.13 2.18 -14.14
CA ALA A 396 39.38 1.66 -14.67
C ALA A 396 39.52 1.86 -16.20
N ASP A 397 38.40 1.90 -16.94
CA ASP A 397 38.40 2.10 -18.39
C ASP A 397 37.18 2.93 -18.87
N PRO A 398 37.21 4.27 -18.68
CA PRO A 398 36.07 5.14 -19.01
C PRO A 398 35.74 5.18 -20.50
N TYR A 399 36.74 4.97 -21.37
CA TYR A 399 36.65 5.11 -22.82
C TYR A 399 36.48 3.78 -23.57
N GLU A 400 36.33 2.66 -22.84
CA GLU A 400 36.06 1.33 -23.40
C GLU A 400 37.17 0.79 -24.33
N ASN A 401 38.43 0.98 -23.91
CA ASN A 401 39.62 0.55 -24.65
C ASN A 401 40.17 -0.82 -24.22
N GLY A 402 39.65 -1.43 -23.15
CA GLY A 402 40.14 -2.70 -22.62
C GLY A 402 39.19 -3.33 -21.62
N VAL A 403 39.45 -3.14 -20.32
CA VAL A 403 38.81 -3.84 -19.19
C VAL A 403 37.29 -3.67 -19.15
N ARG A 404 36.74 -2.57 -19.67
CA ARG A 404 35.29 -2.36 -19.70
C ARG A 404 34.55 -3.36 -20.58
N ALA A 405 35.24 -3.93 -21.57
CA ALA A 405 34.67 -4.98 -22.39
C ALA A 405 34.29 -6.22 -21.57
N HIS A 406 34.88 -6.47 -20.39
CA HIS A 406 34.54 -7.60 -19.51
C HIS A 406 33.07 -7.59 -19.06
N LEU A 407 32.41 -6.43 -19.02
CA LEU A 407 30.97 -6.34 -18.71
C LEU A 407 30.09 -7.00 -19.78
N ASN A 408 30.65 -7.30 -20.95
CA ASN A 408 29.96 -7.97 -22.05
C ASN A 408 30.05 -9.50 -22.00
N LEU A 409 30.54 -10.09 -20.91
CA LEU A 409 30.53 -11.54 -20.72
C LEU A 409 29.11 -12.10 -20.97
N GLY A 410 29.02 -13.13 -21.81
CA GLY A 410 27.76 -13.75 -22.23
C GLY A 410 26.88 -12.96 -23.21
N HIS A 411 27.15 -11.67 -23.44
CA HIS A 411 26.26 -10.81 -24.25
C HIS A 411 26.33 -11.10 -25.75
N THR A 412 27.47 -11.60 -26.26
CA THR A 412 27.57 -11.98 -27.68
C THR A 412 26.59 -13.10 -28.02
N PHE A 413 26.46 -14.09 -27.15
CA PHE A 413 25.48 -15.18 -27.27
C PHE A 413 24.06 -14.68 -27.00
N ALA A 414 23.87 -13.88 -25.95
CA ALA A 414 22.56 -13.34 -25.59
C ALA A 414 21.91 -12.55 -26.73
N HIS A 415 22.65 -11.64 -27.37
CA HIS A 415 22.13 -10.87 -28.49
C HIS A 415 21.79 -11.75 -29.71
N ALA A 416 22.51 -12.86 -29.92
CA ALA A 416 22.16 -13.81 -30.98
C ALA A 416 20.85 -14.54 -30.66
N ILE A 417 20.69 -15.01 -29.42
CA ILE A 417 19.45 -15.65 -28.94
C ILE A 417 18.28 -14.68 -29.08
N GLU A 418 18.43 -13.43 -28.65
CA GLU A 418 17.40 -12.39 -28.78
C GLU A 418 17.01 -12.15 -30.24
N ARG A 419 17.98 -12.08 -31.15
CA ARG A 419 17.70 -11.85 -32.58
C ARG A 419 16.98 -13.03 -33.23
N VAL A 420 17.51 -14.26 -33.04
CA VAL A 420 16.94 -15.47 -33.64
C VAL A 420 15.54 -15.75 -33.08
N SER A 421 15.33 -15.47 -31.80
CA SER A 421 14.02 -15.62 -31.14
C SER A 421 13.02 -14.50 -31.45
N ASN A 422 13.37 -13.54 -32.31
CA ASN A 422 12.59 -12.33 -32.58
C ASN A 422 12.21 -11.56 -31.30
N TYR A 423 13.15 -11.47 -30.35
CA TYR A 423 13.04 -10.80 -29.05
C TYR A 423 11.93 -11.39 -28.14
N SER A 424 11.58 -12.66 -28.31
CA SER A 424 10.66 -13.35 -27.39
C SER A 424 11.32 -13.73 -26.06
N TRP A 425 12.64 -13.92 -26.04
CA TRP A 425 13.42 -14.15 -24.82
C TRP A 425 13.64 -12.86 -24.04
N LEU A 426 13.53 -12.91 -22.70
CA LEU A 426 13.94 -11.79 -21.86
C LEU A 426 15.46 -11.65 -21.87
N HIS A 427 15.96 -10.43 -21.85
CA HIS A 427 17.41 -10.16 -21.87
C HIS A 427 18.20 -10.92 -20.79
N GLY A 428 17.67 -10.97 -19.56
CA GLY A 428 18.31 -11.72 -18.47
C GLY A 428 18.36 -13.23 -18.68
N GLU A 429 17.37 -13.80 -19.38
CA GLU A 429 17.31 -15.22 -19.72
C GLU A 429 18.33 -15.55 -20.82
N ALA A 430 18.39 -14.72 -21.86
CA ALA A 430 19.38 -14.84 -22.93
C ALA A 430 20.82 -14.67 -22.40
N VAL A 431 21.05 -13.73 -21.47
CA VAL A 431 22.33 -13.57 -20.79
C VAL A 431 22.66 -14.77 -19.90
N GLY A 432 21.68 -15.37 -19.21
CA GLY A 432 21.87 -16.59 -18.42
C GLY A 432 22.46 -17.73 -19.26
N VAL A 433 21.81 -18.05 -20.39
CA VAL A 433 22.33 -19.04 -21.35
C VAL A 433 23.68 -18.59 -21.92
N GLY A 434 23.83 -17.30 -22.22
CA GLY A 434 25.07 -16.75 -22.76
C GLY A 434 26.27 -16.87 -21.81
N LEU A 435 26.07 -16.82 -20.49
CA LEU A 435 27.11 -17.06 -19.49
C LEU A 435 27.58 -18.51 -19.51
N VAL A 436 26.65 -19.47 -19.61
CA VAL A 436 26.96 -20.90 -19.75
C VAL A 436 27.70 -21.16 -21.06
N ALA A 437 27.25 -20.55 -22.16
CA ALA A 437 27.90 -20.64 -23.47
C ALA A 437 29.35 -20.12 -23.43
N ALA A 438 29.58 -18.96 -22.79
CA ALA A 438 30.90 -18.40 -22.63
C ALA A 438 31.83 -19.30 -21.78
N ALA A 439 31.31 -19.91 -20.71
CA ALA A 439 32.09 -20.84 -19.89
C ALA A 439 32.46 -22.13 -20.66
N ARG A 440 31.51 -22.71 -21.39
CA ARG A 440 31.76 -23.89 -22.25
C ARG A 440 32.74 -23.61 -23.37
N LEU A 441 32.63 -22.45 -24.01
CA LEU A 441 33.59 -22.01 -25.02
C LEU A 441 34.98 -21.78 -24.41
N SER A 442 35.06 -21.28 -23.18
CA SER A 442 36.34 -21.13 -22.46
C SER A 442 37.02 -22.49 -22.26
N TRP A 443 36.25 -23.51 -21.87
CA TRP A 443 36.77 -24.86 -21.69
C TRP A 443 37.16 -25.52 -23.03
N ALA A 444 36.32 -25.40 -24.06
CA ALA A 444 36.60 -25.94 -25.40
C ALA A 444 37.88 -25.37 -26.03
N LEU A 445 38.27 -24.14 -25.67
CA LEU A 445 39.50 -23.49 -26.09
C LEU A 445 40.69 -23.75 -25.15
N GLY A 446 40.53 -24.55 -24.10
CA GLY A 446 41.57 -24.87 -23.11
C GLY A 446 41.96 -23.69 -22.21
N LEU A 447 41.05 -22.73 -21.98
CA LEU A 447 41.32 -21.50 -21.23
C LEU A 447 41.01 -21.61 -19.73
N CYS A 448 40.21 -22.60 -19.34
CA CYS A 448 39.77 -22.82 -17.96
C CYS A 448 39.78 -24.32 -17.58
N ASP A 449 39.61 -24.59 -16.29
CA ASP A 449 39.43 -25.95 -15.76
C ASP A 449 38.09 -26.58 -16.21
N ALA A 450 38.05 -27.91 -16.27
CA ALA A 450 36.88 -28.68 -16.69
C ALA A 450 35.66 -28.51 -15.75
N SER A 451 35.88 -28.10 -14.50
CA SER A 451 34.80 -27.84 -13.53
C SER A 451 34.10 -26.49 -13.73
N LEU A 452 34.71 -25.53 -14.44
CA LEU A 452 34.16 -24.17 -14.56
C LEU A 452 32.80 -24.11 -15.28
N PRO A 453 32.56 -24.82 -16.40
CA PRO A 453 31.26 -24.80 -17.08
C PRO A 453 30.11 -25.29 -16.19
N GLU A 454 30.33 -26.38 -15.44
CA GLU A 454 29.35 -26.92 -14.49
C GLU A 454 29.09 -25.94 -13.35
N GLU A 455 30.12 -25.34 -12.77
CA GLU A 455 29.97 -24.35 -11.69
C GLU A 455 29.16 -23.12 -12.15
N VAL A 456 29.42 -22.61 -13.36
CA VAL A 456 28.67 -21.50 -13.94
C VAL A 456 27.22 -21.90 -14.21
N GLU A 457 27.00 -23.07 -14.78
CA GLU A 457 25.67 -23.61 -15.05
C GLU A 457 24.85 -23.75 -13.76
N ASP A 458 25.42 -24.32 -12.71
CA ASP A 458 24.79 -24.47 -11.41
C ASP A 458 24.45 -23.11 -10.79
N ARG A 459 25.35 -22.13 -10.86
CA ARG A 459 25.08 -20.78 -10.33
C ARG A 459 23.96 -20.08 -11.09
N VAL A 460 23.90 -20.22 -12.42
CA VAL A 460 22.84 -19.66 -13.27
C VAL A 460 21.49 -20.34 -12.96
N ALA A 461 21.47 -21.67 -12.86
CA ALA A 461 20.29 -22.44 -12.51
C ALA A 461 19.79 -22.10 -11.09
N ASN A 462 20.69 -21.99 -10.12
CA ASN A 462 20.38 -21.60 -8.74
C ASN A 462 19.78 -20.19 -8.66
N VAL A 463 20.10 -19.30 -9.62
CA VAL A 463 19.46 -17.98 -9.70
C VAL A 463 18.09 -17.98 -10.40
N GLY A 464 17.65 -19.12 -10.92
CA GLY A 464 16.35 -19.29 -11.59
C GLY A 464 16.37 -18.86 -13.05
N LEU A 465 17.55 -18.76 -13.67
CA LEU A 465 17.71 -18.44 -15.09
C LEU A 465 17.89 -19.72 -15.92
N PRO A 466 17.46 -19.72 -17.20
CA PRO A 466 17.67 -20.86 -18.09
C PRO A 466 19.16 -21.06 -18.42
N THR A 467 19.55 -22.32 -18.61
CA THR A 467 20.91 -22.74 -19.00
C THR A 467 20.96 -23.45 -20.37
N ARG A 468 19.79 -23.62 -21.00
CA ARG A 468 19.57 -24.25 -22.31
C ARG A 468 18.51 -23.50 -23.10
N ILE A 469 18.56 -23.62 -24.42
CA ILE A 469 17.61 -23.08 -25.40
C ILE A 469 16.64 -24.20 -25.77
N LYS A 470 15.33 -24.00 -25.60
CA LYS A 470 14.33 -25.07 -25.86
C LYS A 470 13.57 -24.90 -27.17
N ASP A 471 13.82 -23.81 -27.89
CA ASP A 471 13.00 -23.36 -29.02
C ASP A 471 13.43 -23.94 -30.39
N GLY A 472 14.27 -24.98 -30.39
CA GLY A 472 14.72 -25.66 -31.61
C GLY A 472 15.46 -24.75 -32.59
N PHE A 473 16.27 -23.81 -32.08
CA PHE A 473 17.05 -22.91 -32.91
C PHE A 473 18.20 -23.65 -33.61
N GLU A 474 18.46 -23.33 -34.86
CA GLU A 474 19.62 -23.86 -35.58
C GLU A 474 20.92 -23.17 -35.07
N PRO A 475 21.98 -23.92 -34.70
CA PRO A 475 23.27 -23.36 -34.25
C PRO A 475 23.85 -22.34 -35.23
N GLU A 476 23.73 -22.61 -36.53
CA GLU A 476 24.21 -21.77 -37.61
C GLU A 476 23.48 -20.42 -37.66
N ALA A 477 22.18 -20.42 -37.36
CA ALA A 477 21.39 -19.19 -37.29
C ALA A 477 21.82 -18.32 -36.10
N LEU A 478 22.11 -18.95 -34.95
CA LEU A 478 22.66 -18.27 -33.78
C LEU A 478 24.04 -17.68 -34.07
N TYR A 479 24.95 -18.45 -34.68
CA TYR A 479 26.27 -17.96 -35.07
C TYR A 479 26.18 -16.80 -36.08
N ALA A 480 25.34 -16.91 -37.11
CA ALA A 480 25.13 -15.84 -38.09
C ALA A 480 24.61 -14.56 -37.43
N ALA A 481 23.71 -14.68 -36.44
CA ALA A 481 23.19 -13.56 -35.68
C ALA A 481 24.26 -12.87 -34.82
N MET A 482 25.31 -13.56 -34.37
CA MET A 482 26.43 -12.93 -33.64
C MET A 482 27.23 -11.95 -34.52
N GLY A 483 27.30 -12.19 -35.83
CA GLY A 483 28.05 -11.42 -36.83
C GLY A 483 27.61 -9.96 -37.03
N THR A 484 26.42 -9.60 -36.53
CA THR A 484 25.85 -8.24 -36.65
C THR A 484 26.08 -7.39 -35.39
N ASP A 485 26.77 -7.91 -34.37
CA ASP A 485 27.16 -7.14 -33.18
C ASP A 485 28.36 -6.21 -33.48
N LYS A 486 28.34 -4.99 -32.93
CA LYS A 486 29.37 -3.93 -33.09
C LYS A 486 30.79 -4.35 -32.65
N LYS A 487 30.94 -5.54 -32.05
CA LYS A 487 32.20 -6.13 -31.56
C LYS A 487 33.04 -6.82 -32.64
N TRP A 488 32.49 -7.00 -33.85
CA TRP A 488 33.25 -7.44 -35.02
C TRP A 488 34.00 -6.27 -35.64
N ARG A 489 35.17 -5.92 -35.10
CA ARG A 489 36.07 -4.96 -35.77
C ARG A 489 36.89 -5.71 -36.83
N ALA A 490 36.84 -5.24 -38.08
CA ALA A 490 37.63 -5.76 -39.21
C ALA A 490 37.48 -7.27 -39.50
N GLY A 491 36.31 -7.87 -39.23
CA GLY A 491 36.03 -9.27 -39.58
C GLY A 491 36.56 -10.32 -38.60
N ARG A 492 37.15 -9.91 -37.47
CA ARG A 492 37.63 -10.81 -36.41
C ARG A 492 36.57 -11.01 -35.33
N SER A 493 36.36 -12.26 -34.92
CA SER A 493 35.45 -12.59 -33.83
C SER A 493 36.10 -12.17 -32.50
N ARG A 494 35.35 -11.51 -31.62
CA ARG A 494 35.83 -11.06 -30.31
C ARG A 494 34.85 -11.50 -29.23
N PHE A 495 35.30 -12.40 -28.36
CA PHE A 495 34.52 -12.94 -27.25
C PHE A 495 35.10 -12.50 -25.91
N VAL A 496 34.22 -12.34 -24.93
CA VAL A 496 34.60 -12.23 -23.52
C VAL A 496 34.35 -13.59 -22.90
N LEU A 497 35.42 -14.21 -22.40
CA LEU A 497 35.47 -15.57 -21.87
C LEU A 497 35.94 -15.54 -20.41
N LEU A 498 36.15 -16.71 -19.79
CA LEU A 498 36.58 -16.84 -18.38
C LEU A 498 37.78 -17.78 -18.26
N ARG A 499 38.78 -17.43 -17.44
CA ARG A 499 39.78 -18.40 -16.95
C ARG A 499 39.31 -19.11 -15.67
N ALA A 500 38.67 -18.33 -14.80
CA ALA A 500 38.07 -18.77 -13.54
C ALA A 500 36.95 -17.79 -13.14
N ILE A 501 36.19 -18.09 -12.08
CA ILE A 501 35.21 -17.16 -11.52
C ILE A 501 35.90 -15.88 -11.06
N GLY A 502 35.51 -14.75 -11.65
CA GLY A 502 36.11 -13.44 -11.37
C GLY A 502 37.29 -13.06 -12.27
N GLU A 503 37.70 -13.93 -13.20
CA GLU A 503 38.83 -13.71 -14.11
C GLU A 503 38.39 -13.71 -15.60
N PRO A 504 37.70 -12.64 -16.05
CA PRO A 504 37.33 -12.50 -17.46
C PRO A 504 38.53 -12.14 -18.33
N LEU A 505 38.54 -12.65 -19.56
CA LEU A 505 39.52 -12.30 -20.59
C LEU A 505 38.84 -12.07 -21.94
N ILE A 506 39.53 -11.37 -22.82
CA ILE A 506 39.08 -11.11 -24.19
C ILE A 506 39.87 -12.02 -25.11
N VAL A 507 39.16 -12.76 -25.98
CA VAL A 507 39.76 -13.67 -26.95
C VAL A 507 39.28 -13.27 -28.34
N GLU A 508 40.24 -13.12 -29.25
CA GLU A 508 40.01 -12.79 -30.65
C GLU A 508 40.23 -14.04 -31.52
N ASP A 509 39.66 -14.06 -32.72
CA ASP A 509 39.87 -15.10 -33.73
C ASP A 509 39.47 -16.51 -33.26
N VAL A 510 38.38 -16.60 -32.50
CA VAL A 510 37.80 -17.87 -32.06
C VAL A 510 37.30 -18.67 -33.28
N PRO A 511 37.71 -19.95 -33.46
CA PRO A 511 37.29 -20.77 -34.59
C PRO A 511 35.77 -20.94 -34.64
N LYS A 512 35.18 -20.68 -35.82
CA LYS A 512 33.74 -20.81 -36.06
C LYS A 512 33.18 -22.16 -35.60
N GLN A 513 33.88 -23.26 -35.95
CA GLN A 513 33.40 -24.61 -35.65
C GLN A 513 33.24 -24.82 -34.14
N THR A 514 34.23 -24.41 -33.34
CA THR A 514 34.17 -24.53 -31.88
C THR A 514 33.01 -23.74 -31.27
N VAL A 515 32.63 -22.60 -31.85
CA VAL A 515 31.44 -21.86 -31.40
C VAL A 515 30.15 -22.61 -31.73
N ILE A 516 30.06 -23.20 -32.92
CA ILE A 516 28.90 -24.01 -33.34
C ILE A 516 28.76 -25.24 -32.45
N ASP A 517 29.85 -25.98 -32.21
CA ASP A 517 29.85 -27.16 -31.34
C ASP A 517 29.35 -26.79 -29.93
N VAL A 518 29.75 -25.64 -29.40
CA VAL A 518 29.23 -25.16 -28.10
C VAL A 518 27.74 -24.82 -28.15
N LEU A 519 27.27 -24.19 -29.23
CA LEU A 519 25.85 -23.87 -29.40
C LEU A 519 24.99 -25.15 -29.47
N GLU A 520 25.47 -26.19 -30.14
CA GLU A 520 24.79 -27.49 -30.19
C GLU A 520 24.58 -28.10 -28.81
N THR A 521 25.55 -27.96 -27.90
CA THR A 521 25.41 -28.46 -26.52
C THR A 521 24.37 -27.72 -25.67
N LEU A 522 23.87 -26.58 -26.17
CA LEU A 522 22.95 -25.69 -25.45
C LEU A 522 21.51 -25.79 -25.95
N LEU A 523 21.28 -26.42 -27.10
CA LEU A 523 19.96 -26.80 -27.61
C LEU A 523 19.48 -28.10 -26.92
#